data_AF-A0A2T2TVN7-F1
#
_entry.id   AF-A0A2T2TVN7-F1
#
_cell.length_a   1.000
_cell.length_b   1.000
_cell.length_c   1.000
_cell.angle_alpha   90.00
_cell.angle_beta   90.00
_cell.angle_gamma   90.00
#
_symmetry.space_group_name_H-M   'P 1'
#
loop_
_entity.id
_entity.type
_entity.pdbx_description
1 polymer ?
#
loop_
_entity_poly.entity_id
_entity_poly.type
_entity_poly.pdbx_seq_one_letter_code
_entity_poly.pdbx_strand_id
1 'polypeptide(L)'
;MSDEPTELAVGESIVISDEDDPLRVETTRSDEHLFTTTYRDPDTGTLRLALQVDITTGTTAVDPRSYDADFWTLVVRGDRRPGADLKTALASFADPGIEVKPDRRELHVYAEDN
;
A
#
# COMPACT_ATOMS: atom_id res chain seq x y z
N MET A 1 -4.64 -18.70 19.81
CA MET A 1 -3.27 -18.20 19.74
C MET A 1 -3.39 -16.70 19.63
N SER A 2 -2.87 -15.96 20.60
CA SER A 2 -2.89 -14.50 20.55
C SER A 2 -1.89 -14.10 19.47
N ASP A 3 -2.38 -13.53 18.38
CA ASP A 3 -1.57 -12.84 17.39
C ASP A 3 -1.12 -11.53 18.05
N GLU A 4 -0.11 -11.61 18.94
CA GLU A 4 0.55 -10.41 19.40
C GLU A 4 1.18 -9.78 18.15
N PRO A 5 0.86 -8.51 17.84
CA PRO A 5 1.47 -7.84 16.70
C PRO A 5 2.98 -7.91 16.92
N THR A 6 3.71 -8.52 15.99
CA THR A 6 5.16 -8.59 16.08
C THR A 6 5.68 -7.15 16.24
N GLU A 7 6.18 -6.81 17.43
CA GLU A 7 6.69 -5.48 17.73
C GLU A 7 8.01 -5.26 16.97
N LEU A 8 7.91 -4.82 15.71
CA LEU A 8 9.06 -4.49 14.89
C LEU A 8 9.85 -3.35 15.54
N ALA A 9 11.17 -3.48 15.67
CA ALA A 9 12.05 -2.37 16.01
C ALA A 9 12.13 -1.36 14.84
N VAL A 10 12.50 -0.10 15.12
CA VAL A 10 12.75 0.86 14.04
C VAL A 10 13.91 0.37 13.17
N GLY A 11 13.68 0.31 11.86
CA GLY A 11 14.57 -0.27 10.86
C GLY A 11 14.39 -1.77 10.63
N GLU A 12 13.57 -2.45 11.43
CA GLU A 12 13.24 -3.86 11.22
C GLU A 12 12.13 -4.02 10.19
N SER A 13 12.18 -5.13 9.45
CA SER A 13 11.21 -5.47 8.41
C SER A 13 10.67 -6.88 8.60
N ILE A 14 9.39 -7.02 8.29
CA ILE A 14 8.72 -8.32 8.10
C ILE A 14 8.44 -8.48 6.61
N VAL A 15 8.81 -9.65 6.08
CA VAL A 15 8.53 -10.02 4.69
C VAL A 15 7.43 -11.07 4.70
N ILE A 16 6.38 -10.81 3.95
CA ILE A 16 5.28 -11.73 3.67
C ILE A 16 5.37 -12.06 2.18
N SER A 17 5.77 -13.29 1.87
CA SER A 17 5.87 -13.79 0.52
C SER A 17 5.70 -15.31 0.53
N ASP A 18 4.74 -15.80 -0.24
CA ASP A 18 4.60 -17.21 -0.58
C ASP A 18 5.20 -17.48 -1.98
N GLU A 19 5.69 -18.70 -2.24
CA GLU A 19 6.35 -19.05 -3.51
C GLU A 19 5.44 -18.91 -4.74
N ASP A 20 4.12 -18.96 -4.55
CA ASP A 20 3.11 -18.78 -5.61
C ASP A 20 2.48 -17.37 -5.62
N ASP A 21 2.87 -16.47 -4.71
CA ASP A 21 2.27 -15.14 -4.64
C ASP A 21 2.84 -14.22 -5.73
N PRO A 22 2.00 -13.48 -6.48
CA PRO A 22 2.48 -12.53 -7.48
C PRO A 22 3.23 -11.33 -6.89
N LEU A 23 3.25 -11.15 -5.55
CA LEU A 23 3.90 -10.05 -4.87
C LEU A 23 4.72 -10.53 -3.67
N ARG A 24 5.95 -10.02 -3.58
CA ARG A 24 6.69 -9.96 -2.32
C ARG A 24 6.28 -8.70 -1.57
N VAL A 25 5.65 -8.88 -0.41
CA VAL A 25 5.23 -7.78 0.46
C VAL A 25 6.25 -7.63 1.59
N GLU A 26 6.76 -6.43 1.78
CA GLU A 26 7.72 -6.14 2.86
C GLU A 26 7.27 -4.90 3.61
N THR A 27 7.03 -5.06 4.91
CA THR A 27 6.66 -3.97 5.83
C THR A 27 7.83 -3.67 6.74
N THR A 28 8.31 -2.44 6.68
CA THR A 28 9.41 -1.92 7.52
C THR A 28 8.85 -0.90 8.51
N ARG A 29 9.25 -0.98 9.78
CA ARG A 29 9.01 0.12 10.73
C ARG A 29 10.04 1.21 10.48
N SER A 30 9.72 2.16 9.63
CA SER A 30 10.61 3.24 9.19
C SER A 30 10.88 4.27 10.28
N ASP A 31 9.92 4.47 11.20
CA ASP A 31 10.04 5.36 12.37
C ASP A 31 9.16 4.84 13.52
N GLU A 32 9.14 5.50 14.68
CA GLU A 32 8.41 5.04 15.87
C GLU A 32 6.93 4.75 15.57
N HIS A 33 6.29 5.59 14.77
CA HIS A 33 4.88 5.47 14.40
C HIS A 33 4.66 5.27 12.91
N LEU A 34 5.73 5.03 12.16
CA LEU A 34 5.69 5.03 10.71
C LEU A 34 6.08 3.67 10.15
N PHE A 35 5.18 3.10 9.36
CA PHE A 35 5.40 1.84 8.69
C PHE A 35 5.39 2.07 7.19
N THR A 36 6.37 1.50 6.49
CA THR A 36 6.42 1.51 5.02
C THR A 36 6.24 0.09 4.52
N THR A 37 5.17 -0.15 3.77
CA THR A 37 4.90 -1.41 3.09
C THR A 37 5.23 -1.26 1.61
N THR A 38 6.06 -2.15 1.09
CA THR A 38 6.42 -2.20 -0.32
C THR A 38 5.92 -3.49 -0.95
N TYR A 39 5.41 -3.37 -2.17
CA TYR A 39 4.93 -4.47 -2.98
C TYR A 39 5.86 -4.60 -4.17
N ARG A 40 6.56 -5.72 -4.27
CA ARG A 40 7.54 -5.97 -5.33
C ARG A 40 7.21 -7.22 -6.10
N ASP A 41 7.52 -7.20 -7.38
CA ASP A 41 7.56 -8.39 -8.21
C ASP A 41 8.63 -9.35 -7.65
N PRO A 42 8.27 -10.59 -7.28
CA PRO A 42 9.20 -11.50 -6.61
C PRO A 42 10.35 -11.96 -7.52
N ASP A 43 10.10 -12.07 -8.83
CA ASP A 43 11.07 -12.55 -9.82
C ASP A 43 12.09 -11.46 -10.20
N THR A 44 11.60 -10.25 -10.47
CA THR A 44 12.42 -9.14 -11.00
C THR A 44 12.85 -8.15 -9.92
N GLY A 45 12.21 -8.16 -8.75
CA GLY A 45 12.40 -7.15 -7.70
C GLY A 45 11.81 -5.78 -8.03
N THR A 46 11.07 -5.65 -9.13
CA THR A 46 10.46 -4.38 -9.56
C THR A 46 9.48 -3.89 -8.50
N LEU A 47 9.65 -2.65 -8.04
CA LEU A 47 8.71 -2.00 -7.13
C LEU A 47 7.41 -1.69 -7.87
N ARG A 48 6.29 -2.26 -7.39
CA ARG A 48 4.96 -2.08 -7.96
C ARG A 48 4.13 -1.06 -7.17
N LEU A 49 4.40 -0.89 -5.88
CA LEU A 49 3.74 0.07 -5.00
C LEU A 49 4.54 0.27 -3.70
N ALA A 50 4.56 1.48 -3.17
CA ALA A 50 5.01 1.80 -1.82
C ALA A 50 3.92 2.57 -1.06
N LEU A 51 3.56 2.04 0.11
CA LEU A 51 2.56 2.58 1.02
C LEU A 51 3.23 2.96 2.34
N GLN A 52 2.80 4.05 2.95
CA GLN A 52 3.27 4.50 4.24
C GLN A 52 2.07 4.73 5.16
N VAL A 53 2.11 4.18 6.36
CA VAL A 53 1.04 4.28 7.35
C VAL A 53 1.61 4.93 8.61
N ASP A 54 0.98 6.01 9.04
CA ASP A 54 1.21 6.63 10.34
C ASP A 54 0.16 6.08 11.32
N ILE A 55 0.60 5.29 12.30
CA ILE A 55 -0.32 4.62 13.24
C ILE A 55 -0.85 5.55 14.34
N THR A 56 -0.31 6.76 14.50
CA THR A 56 -0.85 7.74 15.45
C THR A 56 -2.08 8.44 14.91
N THR A 57 -2.12 8.64 13.61
CA THR A 57 -3.21 9.33 12.90
C THR A 57 -4.13 8.36 12.17
N GLY A 58 -3.66 7.15 11.87
CA GLY A 58 -4.33 6.23 10.96
C GLY A 58 -4.14 6.60 9.48
N THR A 59 -3.46 7.72 9.20
CA THR A 59 -3.31 8.23 7.84
C THR A 59 -2.42 7.32 7.01
N THR A 60 -2.90 7.03 5.81
CA THR A 60 -2.17 6.25 4.81
C THR A 60 -1.77 7.15 3.65
N ALA A 61 -0.51 7.06 3.25
CA ALA A 61 0.04 7.74 2.09
C ALA A 61 0.61 6.73 1.10
N VAL A 62 0.59 7.09 -0.18
CA VAL A 62 1.17 6.32 -1.27
C VAL A 62 2.07 7.25 -2.08
N ASP A 63 3.25 6.78 -2.50
CA ASP A 63 4.07 7.53 -3.46
C ASP A 63 3.53 7.29 -4.87
N PRO A 64 2.98 8.30 -5.57
CA PRO A 64 2.44 8.13 -6.92
C PRO A 64 3.49 7.70 -7.94
N ARG A 65 4.79 7.91 -7.67
CA ARG A 65 5.88 7.47 -8.55
C ARG A 65 6.18 5.98 -8.44
N SER A 66 5.78 5.37 -7.32
CA SER A 66 5.93 3.94 -7.08
C SER A 66 4.75 3.12 -7.63
N TYR A 67 3.66 3.78 -8.05
CA TYR A 67 2.45 3.14 -8.52
C TYR A 67 2.62 2.61 -9.94
N ASP A 68 2.62 1.28 -10.06
CA ASP A 68 2.60 0.60 -11.33
C ASP A 68 1.16 0.47 -11.86
N ALA A 69 0.81 1.34 -12.80
CA ALA A 69 -0.52 1.41 -13.41
C ALA A 69 -0.82 0.24 -14.36
N ASP A 70 0.20 -0.50 -14.82
CA ASP A 70 0.03 -1.69 -15.66
C ASP A 70 -0.28 -2.92 -14.79
N PHE A 71 0.22 -2.93 -13.55
CA PHE A 71 -0.06 -4.01 -12.59
C PHE A 71 -1.34 -3.78 -11.77
N TRP A 72 -1.52 -2.56 -11.24
CA TRP A 72 -2.61 -2.24 -10.32
C TRP A 72 -3.81 -1.60 -11.03
N THR A 73 -5.00 -2.08 -10.70
CA THR A 73 -6.26 -1.39 -11.05
C THR A 73 -6.60 -0.36 -9.97
N LEU A 74 -6.64 0.92 -10.32
CA LEU A 74 -7.12 1.97 -9.43
C LEU A 74 -8.64 1.88 -9.28
N VAL A 75 -9.17 1.98 -8.06
CA VAL A 75 -10.61 2.01 -7.78
C VAL A 75 -10.90 3.29 -7.01
N VAL A 76 -11.71 4.18 -7.58
CA VAL A 76 -12.00 5.49 -6.98
C VAL A 76 -13.49 5.60 -6.72
N ARG A 77 -13.91 5.71 -5.46
CA ARG A 77 -15.34 5.69 -5.06
C ARG A 77 -16.12 4.49 -5.61
N GLY A 78 -15.47 3.33 -5.69
CA GLY A 78 -16.04 2.10 -6.24
C GLY A 78 -15.95 1.97 -7.77
N ASP A 79 -15.57 3.02 -8.49
CA ASP A 79 -15.38 2.95 -9.95
C ASP A 79 -13.96 2.44 -10.28
N ARG A 80 -13.87 1.33 -11.02
CA ARG A 80 -12.60 0.79 -11.51
C ARG A 80 -12.07 1.65 -12.67
N ARG A 81 -10.84 2.11 -12.55
CA ARG A 81 -10.14 3.01 -13.48
C ARG A 81 -8.76 2.43 -13.83
N PRO A 82 -8.68 1.45 -14.75
CA PRO A 82 -7.40 0.88 -15.16
C PRO A 82 -6.54 1.95 -15.85
N GLY A 83 -5.23 1.99 -15.55
CA GLY A 83 -4.30 2.96 -16.14
C GLY A 83 -4.53 4.42 -15.74
N ALA A 84 -5.34 4.70 -14.70
CA ALA A 84 -5.63 6.07 -14.29
C ALA A 84 -4.51 6.71 -13.46
N ASP A 85 -4.40 8.03 -13.58
CA ASP A 85 -3.41 8.84 -12.85
C ASP A 85 -3.76 8.90 -11.35
N LEU A 86 -3.02 8.13 -10.54
CA LEU A 86 -3.18 8.06 -9.08
C LEU A 86 -3.10 9.44 -8.42
N LYS A 87 -2.22 10.32 -8.91
CA LYS A 87 -2.07 11.68 -8.38
C LYS A 87 -3.38 12.48 -8.50
N THR A 88 -4.06 12.38 -9.62
CA THR A 88 -5.36 13.01 -9.87
C THR A 88 -6.46 12.42 -8.96
N ALA A 89 -6.43 11.10 -8.74
CA ALA A 89 -7.37 10.45 -7.84
C ALA A 89 -7.19 10.91 -6.39
N LEU A 90 -5.96 10.96 -5.89
CA LEU A 90 -5.65 11.47 -4.54
C LEU A 90 -6.06 12.95 -4.39
N ALA A 91 -5.77 13.78 -5.39
CA ALA A 91 -6.15 15.20 -5.38
C ALA A 91 -7.66 15.46 -5.41
N SER A 92 -8.48 14.43 -5.67
CA SER A 92 -9.95 14.54 -5.68
C SER A 92 -10.57 14.48 -4.27
N PHE A 93 -9.76 14.27 -3.24
CA PHE A 93 -10.18 14.19 -1.83
C PHE A 93 -9.32 15.14 -0.99
N ALA A 94 -9.94 15.76 0.01
CA ALA A 94 -9.20 16.58 0.98
C ALA A 94 -8.37 15.69 1.93
N ASP A 95 -8.94 14.54 2.28
CA ASP A 95 -8.35 13.52 3.14
C ASP A 95 -8.67 12.13 2.56
N PRO A 96 -7.80 11.60 1.67
CA PRO A 96 -8.04 10.32 1.01
C PRO A 96 -7.70 9.14 1.92
N GLY A 97 -8.67 8.25 2.11
CA GLY A 97 -8.43 6.89 2.58
C GLY A 97 -7.85 6.03 1.45
N ILE A 98 -6.88 5.18 1.79
CA ILE A 98 -6.18 4.30 0.84
C ILE A 98 -6.22 2.86 1.35
N GLU A 99 -6.69 1.94 0.52
CA GLU A 99 -6.72 0.51 0.84
C GLU A 99 -6.12 -0.29 -0.32
N VAL A 100 -5.21 -1.22 -0.02
CA VAL A 100 -4.57 -2.10 -1.02
C VAL A 100 -5.17 -3.50 -0.91
N LYS A 101 -5.61 -4.07 -2.04
CA LYS A 101 -6.12 -5.44 -2.15
C LYS A 101 -5.20 -6.23 -3.07
N PRO A 102 -4.12 -6.84 -2.54
CA PRO A 102 -3.09 -7.51 -3.35
C PRO A 102 -3.66 -8.66 -4.17
N ASP A 103 -4.54 -9.50 -3.59
CA ASP A 103 -5.17 -10.64 -4.28
C ASP A 103 -5.96 -10.23 -5.54
N ARG A 104 -6.51 -9.02 -5.53
CA ARG A 104 -7.30 -8.46 -6.63
C ARG A 104 -6.49 -7.53 -7.53
N ARG A 105 -5.26 -7.20 -7.12
CA ARG A 105 -4.41 -6.16 -7.73
C ARG A 105 -5.15 -4.83 -7.82
N GLU A 106 -5.80 -4.44 -6.72
CA GLU A 106 -6.54 -3.18 -6.65
C GLU A 106 -5.95 -2.22 -5.63
N LEU A 107 -5.89 -0.94 -6.00
CA LEU A 107 -5.63 0.17 -5.11
C LEU A 107 -6.92 0.99 -5.00
N HIS A 108 -7.53 1.02 -3.82
CA HIS A 108 -8.76 1.74 -3.56
C HIS A 108 -8.44 3.10 -2.96
N VAL A 109 -9.07 4.15 -3.50
CA VAL A 109 -9.00 5.52 -2.99
C VAL A 109 -10.42 6.03 -2.76
N TYR A 110 -10.69 6.48 -1.54
CA TYR A 110 -12.00 6.94 -1.10
C TYR A 110 -11.87 8.14 -0.17
N ALA A 111 -13.00 8.81 0.12
CA ALA A 111 -13.02 9.83 1.15
C ALA A 111 -13.04 9.12 2.50
N GLU A 112 -12.13 9.47 3.41
CA GLU A 112 -12.23 8.96 4.78
C GLU A 112 -13.44 9.63 5.45
N ASP A 113 -14.40 8.85 5.93
CA ASP A 113 -15.53 9.36 6.72
C ASP A 113 -14.97 9.81 8.09
N ASN A 114 -14.84 11.12 8.28
CA ASN A 114 -14.55 11.74 9.59
C ASN A 114 -15.79 11.70 10.51
#